data_AF-A0A8H7WLH8-F1
#
_entry.id   AF-A0A8H7WLH8-F1
#
_cell.length_a   1.000
_cell.length_b   1.000
_cell.length_c   1.000
_cell.angle_alpha   90.00
_cell.angle_beta   90.00
_cell.angle_gamma   90.00
#
_symmetry.space_group_name_H-M   'P 1'
#
loop_
_entity.id
_entity.type
_entity.pdbx_description
1 polymer ?
#
loop_
_entity_poly.entity_id
_entity_poly.type
_entity_poly.pdbx_seq_one_letter_code
_entity_poly.pdbx_strand_id
1 'polypeptide(L)'
;TFHTLTSLPPLTLAIAKSHSIISLLGPNVRDKNLPPTLYSDFYTLLFPLMRAHSVRRILAMGTLSIPCAQDRFSLLRSVVVFLMPVFFNGPYRCILNVGEVFENLGKEGGNGIGIDWTIFRIAGIPGGYDEESWKRDRSEGGKGDFVGW
;
A
#
# COMPACT_ATOMS: atom_id res chain seq x y z
N THR A 1 -2.69 15.51 -7.07
CA THR A 1 -2.31 14.13 -7.48
C THR A 1 -3.35 13.10 -7.11
N PHE A 2 -3.90 13.08 -5.88
CA PHE A 2 -4.94 12.11 -5.49
C PHE A 2 -6.26 12.19 -6.29
N HIS A 3 -6.71 13.40 -6.64
CA HIS A 3 -7.92 13.61 -7.45
C HIS A 3 -7.87 12.93 -8.84
N THR A 4 -6.68 12.75 -9.41
CA THR A 4 -6.51 12.08 -10.71
C THR A 4 -6.62 10.56 -10.56
N LEU A 5 -6.19 10.00 -9.43
CA LEU A 5 -6.22 8.56 -9.16
C LEU A 5 -7.63 8.03 -8.88
N THR A 6 -8.57 8.90 -8.49
CA THR A 6 -9.99 8.55 -8.34
C THR A 6 -10.84 8.98 -9.54
N SER A 7 -10.24 9.62 -10.55
CA SER A 7 -10.95 9.97 -11.79
C SER A 7 -11.24 8.71 -12.60
N LEU A 8 -12.52 8.37 -12.74
CA LEU A 8 -12.95 7.11 -13.33
C LEU A 8 -12.45 6.90 -14.77
N PRO A 9 -12.56 7.85 -15.72
CA PRO A 9 -12.25 7.54 -17.11
C PRO A 9 -10.77 7.21 -17.37
N PRO A 10 -9.78 8.00 -16.88
CA PRO A 10 -8.36 7.66 -17.05
C PRO A 10 -7.96 6.38 -16.32
N LEU A 11 -8.50 6.16 -15.11
CA LEU A 11 -8.20 4.97 -14.30
C LEU A 11 -8.67 3.69 -15.01
N THR A 12 -9.92 3.68 -15.47
CA THR A 12 -10.51 2.56 -16.22
C THR A 12 -9.69 2.23 -17.46
N LEU A 13 -9.27 3.24 -18.23
CA LEU A 13 -8.44 3.05 -19.42
C LEU A 13 -7.06 2.45 -19.08
N ALA A 14 -6.43 2.91 -18.01
CA ALA A 14 -5.14 2.39 -17.56
C ALA A 14 -5.26 0.93 -17.12
N ILE A 15 -6.30 0.59 -16.35
CA ILE A 15 -6.57 -0.79 -15.90
C ILE A 15 -6.83 -1.69 -17.11
N ALA A 16 -7.66 -1.27 -18.06
CA ALA A 16 -8.00 -2.05 -19.25
C ALA A 16 -6.79 -2.47 -20.10
N LYS A 17 -5.70 -1.69 -20.05
CA LYS A 17 -4.45 -1.96 -20.78
C LYS A 17 -3.39 -2.67 -19.94
N SER A 18 -3.66 -2.91 -18.66
CA SER A 18 -2.68 -3.46 -17.72
C SER A 18 -2.82 -4.98 -17.59
N HIS A 19 -1.70 -5.68 -17.49
CA HIS A 19 -1.68 -7.09 -17.09
C HIS A 19 -1.66 -7.25 -15.56
N SER A 20 -0.98 -6.33 -14.87
CA SER A 20 -0.80 -6.34 -13.42
C SER A 20 -0.71 -4.91 -12.91
N ILE A 21 -1.07 -4.71 -11.65
CA ILE A 21 -1.00 -3.41 -10.97
C ILE A 21 0.04 -3.48 -9.86
N ILE A 22 0.91 -2.47 -9.79
CA ILE A 22 1.84 -2.28 -8.68
C ILE A 22 1.45 -0.96 -8.00
N SER A 23 1.07 -1.05 -6.73
CA SER A 23 0.68 0.10 -5.92
C SER A 23 1.71 0.34 -4.82
N LEU A 24 2.32 1.53 -4.85
CA LEU A 24 3.19 2.03 -3.80
C LEU A 24 2.45 3.02 -2.88
N LEU A 25 1.12 2.98 -2.89
CA LEU A 25 0.30 3.85 -2.05
C LEU A 25 0.41 3.42 -0.60
N GLY A 26 0.75 4.37 0.27
CA GLY A 26 0.74 4.17 1.70
C GLY A 26 0.86 5.49 2.45
N PRO A 27 0.52 5.49 3.74
CA PRO A 27 0.46 6.70 4.53
C PRO A 27 1.85 7.28 4.77
N ASN A 28 1.95 8.61 4.67
CA ASN A 28 3.06 9.31 5.27
C ASN A 28 2.83 9.36 6.78
N VAL A 29 3.70 8.72 7.57
CA VAL A 29 3.58 8.68 9.04
C VAL A 29 3.60 10.07 9.69
N ARG A 30 4.13 11.09 9.02
CA ARG A 30 4.15 12.47 9.51
C ARG A 30 2.84 13.22 9.24
N ASP A 31 1.96 12.69 8.40
CA ASP A 31 0.67 13.30 8.13
C ASP A 31 -0.34 12.95 9.22
N LYS A 32 -0.56 13.91 10.13
CA LYS A 32 -1.49 13.78 11.25
C LYS A 32 -2.95 13.92 10.85
N ASN A 33 -3.23 14.50 9.68
CA ASN A 33 -4.59 14.77 9.21
C ASN A 33 -5.05 13.78 8.14
N LEU A 34 -4.29 12.71 7.92
CA LEU A 34 -4.60 11.69 6.94
C LEU A 34 -5.97 11.04 7.25
N PRO A 35 -6.95 11.11 6.33
CA PRO A 35 -8.20 10.40 6.48
C PRO A 35 -7.94 8.88 6.54
N PRO A 36 -8.44 8.16 7.55
CA PRO A 36 -8.22 6.71 7.66
C PRO A 36 -8.72 5.91 6.46
N THR A 37 -9.66 6.42 5.67
CA THR A 37 -10.20 5.69 4.52
C THR A 37 -9.52 6.01 3.20
N LEU A 38 -8.61 6.99 3.15
CA LEU A 38 -8.11 7.56 1.90
C LEU A 38 -7.60 6.50 0.90
N TYR A 39 -6.79 5.55 1.38
CA TYR A 39 -6.26 4.48 0.54
C TYR A 39 -7.23 3.30 0.38
N SER A 40 -7.99 2.96 1.42
CA SER A 40 -8.97 1.87 1.34
C SER A 40 -10.08 2.17 0.33
N ASP A 41 -10.55 3.42 0.26
CA ASP A 41 -11.57 3.86 -0.68
C ASP A 41 -11.10 3.71 -2.14
N PHE A 42 -9.82 3.99 -2.40
CA PHE A 42 -9.21 3.73 -3.70
C PHE A 42 -9.25 2.24 -4.07
N TYR A 43 -8.89 1.34 -3.15
CA TYR A 43 -8.91 -0.10 -3.43
C TYR A 43 -10.32 -0.66 -3.57
N THR A 44 -11.28 -0.15 -2.81
CA THR A 44 -12.71 -0.46 -2.95
C THR A 44 -13.23 -0.08 -4.35
N LEU A 45 -12.75 1.03 -4.91
CA LEU A 45 -13.04 1.40 -6.29
C LEU A 45 -12.27 0.55 -7.31
N LEU A 46 -11.01 0.22 -7.02
CA LEU A 46 -10.10 -0.45 -7.95
C LEU A 46 -10.50 -1.90 -8.24
N PHE A 47 -10.87 -2.68 -7.23
CA PHE A 47 -11.13 -4.11 -7.41
C PHE A 47 -12.31 -4.41 -8.35
N PRO A 48 -13.47 -3.72 -8.28
CA PRO A 48 -14.51 -3.86 -9.29
C PRO A 48 -14.02 -3.58 -10.72
N LEU A 49 -13.21 -2.53 -10.92
CA LEU A 49 -12.65 -2.18 -12.23
C LEU A 49 -11.67 -3.23 -12.74
N MET A 50 -10.82 -3.77 -11.85
CA MET A 50 -9.93 -4.89 -12.17
C MET A 50 -10.71 -6.10 -12.66
N ARG A 51 -11.80 -6.48 -11.97
CA ARG A 51 -12.66 -7.59 -12.40
C ARG A 51 -13.33 -7.30 -13.75
N ALA A 52 -13.85 -6.09 -13.94
CA ALA A 52 -14.48 -5.67 -15.19
C ALA A 52 -13.55 -5.77 -16.41
N HIS A 53 -12.25 -5.52 -16.20
CA HIS A 53 -11.23 -5.58 -17.24
C HIS A 53 -10.37 -6.85 -17.22
N SER A 54 -10.77 -7.88 -16.48
CA SER A 54 -10.04 -9.16 -16.38
C SER A 54 -8.59 -9.02 -15.88
N VAL A 55 -8.28 -7.95 -15.15
CA VAL A 55 -6.97 -7.77 -14.49
C VAL A 55 -7.00 -8.51 -13.17
N ARG A 56 -6.18 -9.56 -13.08
CA ARG A 56 -6.20 -10.45 -11.89
C ARG A 56 -5.11 -10.16 -10.89
N ARG A 57 -3.98 -9.56 -11.29
CA ARG A 57 -2.79 -9.46 -10.43
C ARG A 57 -2.60 -8.05 -9.87
N ILE A 58 -2.40 -7.96 -8.56
CA ILE A 58 -1.99 -6.71 -7.89
C ILE A 58 -0.95 -6.96 -6.80
N LEU A 59 0.09 -6.13 -6.78
CA LEU A 59 1.03 -6.03 -5.67
C LEU A 59 0.84 -4.65 -5.03
N ALA A 60 0.53 -4.62 -3.73
CA ALA A 60 0.32 -3.40 -2.99
C ALA A 60 1.28 -3.29 -1.81
N MET A 61 1.74 -2.08 -1.57
CA MET A 61 2.56 -1.79 -0.41
C MET A 61 1.71 -1.82 0.86
N GLY A 62 2.22 -2.49 1.88
CA GLY A 62 1.67 -2.52 3.23
C GLY A 62 2.72 -2.12 4.26
N THR A 63 2.32 -2.06 5.52
CA THR A 63 3.26 -1.93 6.64
C THR A 63 3.23 -3.17 7.52
N LEU A 64 4.23 -3.29 8.40
CA LEU A 64 4.31 -4.35 9.41
C LEU A 64 3.05 -4.44 10.30
N SER A 65 2.27 -3.37 10.40
CA SER A 65 1.03 -3.32 11.17
C SER A 65 -0.10 -4.17 10.62
N ILE A 66 -0.08 -4.48 9.31
CA ILE A 66 -1.08 -5.38 8.73
C ILE A 66 -0.83 -6.80 9.27
N PRO A 67 -1.80 -7.43 9.96
CA PRO A 67 -1.66 -8.77 10.47
C PRO A 67 -1.69 -9.81 9.34
N CYS A 68 -0.92 -10.88 9.50
CA CYS A 68 -0.93 -12.01 8.60
C CYS A 68 -0.94 -13.30 9.44
N ALA A 69 -1.80 -14.27 9.12
CA ALA A 69 -1.95 -15.50 9.91
C ALA A 69 -0.65 -16.34 9.97
N GLN A 70 0.22 -16.16 8.98
CA GLN A 70 1.52 -16.81 8.86
C GLN A 70 2.63 -16.07 9.64
N ASP A 71 2.32 -14.96 10.32
CA ASP A 71 3.30 -14.21 11.10
C ASP A 71 3.82 -15.05 12.27
N ARG A 72 5.14 -15.13 12.38
CA ARG A 72 5.80 -15.63 13.59
C ARG A 72 5.90 -14.51 14.61
N PHE A 73 5.96 -14.89 15.88
CA PHE A 73 6.19 -13.93 16.95
C PHE A 73 7.48 -13.15 16.70
N SER A 74 7.39 -11.82 16.81
CA SER A 74 8.51 -10.90 16.72
C SER A 74 8.31 -9.79 17.74
N LEU A 75 9.18 -9.74 18.75
CA LEU A 75 9.12 -8.74 19.81
C LEU A 75 9.18 -7.32 19.23
N LEU A 76 10.08 -7.09 18.26
CA LEU A 76 10.23 -5.80 17.60
C LEU A 76 8.92 -5.37 16.92
N ARG A 77 8.29 -6.28 16.16
CA ARG A 77 7.00 -6.00 15.52
C ARG A 77 5.92 -5.71 16.57
N SER A 78 5.83 -6.52 17.62
CA SER A 78 4.84 -6.33 18.68
C SER A 78 4.95 -4.96 19.34
N VAL A 79 6.17 -4.51 19.65
CA VAL A 79 6.41 -3.17 20.22
C VAL A 79 6.00 -2.08 19.22
N VAL A 80 6.42 -2.18 17.96
CA VAL A 80 6.07 -1.18 16.93
C VAL A 80 4.54 -1.08 16.77
N VAL A 81 3.86 -2.21 16.59
CA VAL A 81 2.40 -2.26 16.40
C VAL A 81 1.66 -1.71 17.63
N PHE A 82 2.17 -1.96 18.83
CA PHE A 82 1.60 -1.44 20.07
C PHE A 82 1.71 0.08 20.19
N LEU A 83 2.82 0.68 19.74
CA LEU A 83 3.05 2.14 19.82
C LEU A 83 2.32 2.93 18.72
N MET A 84 2.09 2.33 17.54
CA MET A 84 1.44 2.99 16.41
C MET A 84 0.09 3.67 16.70
N PRO A 85 -0.89 3.04 17.39
CA PRO A 85 -2.16 3.70 17.68
C PRO A 85 -2.02 4.92 18.61
N VAL A 86 -0.96 5.00 19.41
CA VAL A 86 -0.72 6.12 20.34
C VAL A 86 -0.10 7.31 19.60
N PHE A 87 0.93 7.07 18.80
CA PHE A 87 1.69 8.15 18.16
C PHE A 87 1.23 8.51 16.74
N PHE A 88 0.62 7.55 16.03
CA PHE A 88 0.33 7.64 14.59
C PHE A 88 -1.04 7.03 14.25
N ASN A 89 -2.08 7.39 15.01
CA ASN A 89 -3.40 6.76 14.92
C ASN A 89 -4.02 6.80 13.51
N GLY A 90 -3.95 7.95 12.82
CA GLY A 90 -4.47 8.12 11.46
C GLY A 90 -3.81 7.16 10.45
N PRO A 91 -2.48 7.27 10.24
CA PRO A 91 -1.70 6.33 9.43
C PRO A 91 -1.90 4.85 9.81
N TYR A 92 -1.98 4.56 11.11
CA TYR A 92 -2.21 3.20 11.62
C TYR A 92 -3.57 2.65 11.21
N ARG A 93 -4.66 3.40 11.43
CA ARG A 93 -5.99 2.98 10.98
C ARG A 93 -6.06 2.86 9.47
N CYS A 94 -5.40 3.78 8.76
CA CYS A 94 -5.42 3.80 7.32
C CYS A 94 -4.83 2.52 6.70
N ILE A 95 -3.70 2.07 7.21
CA ILE A 95 -3.07 0.85 6.69
C ILE A 95 -3.82 -0.43 7.10
N LEU A 96 -4.47 -0.43 8.26
CA LEU A 96 -5.34 -1.55 8.66
C LEU A 96 -6.58 -1.65 7.76
N ASN A 97 -7.21 -0.53 7.43
CA ASN A 97 -8.35 -0.49 6.50
C ASN A 97 -7.95 -1.00 5.10
N VAL A 98 -6.73 -0.68 4.64
CA VAL A 98 -6.19 -1.27 3.40
C VAL A 98 -6.09 -2.79 3.51
N GLY A 99 -5.52 -3.30 4.61
CA GLY A 99 -5.44 -4.75 4.86
C GLY A 99 -6.82 -5.42 4.83
N GLU A 100 -7.80 -4.83 5.50
CA GLU A 100 -9.18 -5.32 5.54
C GLU A 100 -9.83 -5.36 4.14
N VAL A 101 -9.66 -4.32 3.33
CA VAL A 101 -10.19 -4.29 1.95
C VAL A 101 -9.61 -5.42 1.10
N PHE A 102 -8.30 -5.70 1.21
CA PHE A 102 -7.68 -6.81 0.48
C PHE A 102 -8.14 -8.18 0.97
N GLU A 103 -8.29 -8.35 2.28
CA GLU A 103 -8.81 -9.60 2.86
C GLU A 103 -10.26 -9.85 2.45
N ASN A 104 -11.12 -8.84 2.49
CA ASN A 104 -12.54 -8.97 2.17
C ASN A 104 -12.77 -9.04 0.65
N LEU A 105 -12.39 -7.98 -0.07
CA LEU A 105 -12.69 -7.87 -1.51
C LEU A 105 -11.70 -8.64 -2.38
N GLY A 106 -10.44 -8.77 -1.96
CA GLY A 106 -9.47 -9.54 -2.73
C GLY A 106 -9.82 -11.03 -2.78
N LYS A 107 -10.42 -11.57 -1.71
CA LYS A 107 -10.88 -12.97 -1.63
C LYS A 107 -12.28 -13.18 -2.22
N GLU A 108 -13.20 -12.22 -2.05
CA GLU A 108 -14.56 -12.34 -2.57
C GLU A 108 -14.63 -12.04 -4.08
N GLY A 109 -14.66 -13.08 -4.90
CA GLY A 109 -15.03 -13.00 -6.31
C GLY A 109 -16.53 -13.19 -6.48
N GLY A 110 -17.33 -12.13 -6.35
CA GLY A 110 -18.80 -12.15 -6.56
C GLY A 110 -19.25 -12.60 -7.98
N ASN A 111 -18.30 -12.82 -8.88
CA ASN A 111 -18.45 -13.21 -10.27
C ASN A 111 -17.44 -14.30 -10.70
N GLY A 112 -16.83 -15.03 -9.75
CA GLY A 112 -15.93 -16.17 -10.02
C GLY A 112 -14.52 -15.81 -10.51
N ILE A 113 -14.25 -14.53 -10.79
CA ILE A 113 -12.91 -14.02 -11.10
C ILE A 113 -12.25 -13.54 -9.80
N GLY A 114 -11.41 -14.40 -9.22
CA GLY A 114 -10.57 -14.04 -8.08
C GLY A 114 -9.48 -13.04 -8.47
N ILE A 115 -9.17 -12.12 -7.57
CA ILE A 115 -8.00 -11.24 -7.68
C ILE A 115 -6.85 -11.93 -6.94
N ASP A 116 -5.76 -12.18 -7.64
CA ASP A 116 -4.49 -12.61 -7.05
C ASP A 116 -3.75 -11.38 -6.53
N TRP A 117 -3.79 -11.18 -5.22
CA TRP A 117 -3.20 -10.03 -4.57
C TRP A 117 -2.00 -10.40 -3.71
N THR A 118 -1.11 -9.44 -3.52
CA THR A 118 -0.02 -9.55 -2.55
C THR A 118 0.18 -8.20 -1.88
N ILE A 119 0.10 -8.18 -0.54
CA ILE A 119 0.55 -7.03 0.25
C ILE A 119 1.98 -7.29 0.69
N PHE A 120 2.94 -6.55 0.11
CA PHE A 120 4.32 -6.61 0.57
C PHE A 120 4.53 -5.57 1.68
N ARG A 121 4.84 -6.06 2.88
CA ARG A 121 4.92 -5.24 4.10
C ARG A 121 6.33 -4.70 4.27
N ILE A 122 6.46 -3.38 4.37
CA ILE A 122 7.75 -2.70 4.59
C ILE A 122 7.69 -1.88 5.88
N ALA A 123 8.82 -1.80 6.60
CA ALA A 123 8.92 -1.07 7.86
C ALA A 123 9.02 0.46 7.64
N GLY A 124 9.69 0.85 6.57
CA GLY A 124 9.88 2.25 6.18
C GLY A 124 10.64 2.32 4.86
N ILE A 125 10.41 3.39 4.11
CA ILE A 125 11.17 3.73 2.90
C ILE A 125 12.06 4.92 3.28
N PRO A 126 13.38 4.75 3.37
CA PRO A 126 14.29 5.88 3.50
C PRO A 126 14.38 6.65 2.18
N GLY A 127 14.87 7.89 2.24
CA GLY A 127 15.04 8.75 1.07
C GLY A 127 13.95 9.80 0.89
N GLY A 128 14.19 10.72 -0.05
CA GLY A 128 13.25 11.79 -0.43
C GLY A 128 12.60 11.51 -1.79
N TYR A 129 11.53 12.25 -2.10
CA TYR A 129 10.82 12.15 -3.39
C TYR A 129 11.30 13.18 -4.43
N ASP A 130 12.22 14.07 -4.04
CA ASP A 130 12.74 15.16 -4.86
C ASP A 130 14.04 14.80 -5.58
N GLU A 131 14.34 15.53 -6.65
CA GLU A 131 15.52 15.31 -7.50
C GLU A 131 16.84 15.44 -6.73
N GLU A 132 16.92 16.36 -5.77
CA GLU A 132 18.11 16.56 -4.96
C GLU A 132 18.36 15.36 -4.04
N SER A 133 17.31 14.85 -3.39
CA SER A 133 17.38 13.61 -2.62
C SER A 133 17.78 12.42 -3.50
N TRP A 134 17.18 12.29 -4.69
CA TRP A 134 17.53 11.22 -5.63
C TRP A 134 18.99 11.27 -6.08
N LYS A 135 19.52 12.47 -6.38
CA LYS A 135 20.92 12.65 -6.78
C LYS A 135 21.85 12.27 -5.64
N ARG A 136 21.61 12.83 -4.44
CA ARG A 136 22.42 12.56 -3.24
C ARG A 136 22.51 11.08 -2.93
N ASP A 137 21.39 10.35 -3.00
CA ASP A 137 21.33 8.94 -2.65
C ASP A 137 22.07 8.05 -3.67
N ARG A 138 22.46 8.57 -4.85
CA ARG A 138 23.15 7.81 -5.93
C ARG A 138 24.52 8.35 -6.34
N SER A 139 24.87 9.59 -6.02
CA SER A 139 26.13 10.21 -6.44
C SER A 139 27.35 9.83 -5.57
N GLU A 140 27.14 9.25 -4.39
CA GLU A 140 28.22 8.84 -3.47
C GLU A 140 28.35 7.30 -3.34
N GLY A 141 28.80 6.64 -4.42
CA GLY A 141 29.55 5.37 -4.39
C GLY A 141 29.15 4.28 -3.37
N GLY A 142 27.85 4.04 -3.13
CA GLY A 142 27.37 2.93 -2.30
C GLY A 142 27.41 3.15 -0.77
N LYS A 143 27.62 4.38 -0.27
CA LYS A 143 27.47 4.66 1.19
C LYS A 143 26.03 4.92 1.63
N GLY A 144 25.12 5.11 0.68
CA GLY A 144 23.68 5.34 0.89
C GLY A 144 22.78 4.13 0.64
N ASP A 145 23.35 3.00 0.24
CA ASP A 145 22.56 1.77 0.04
C ASP A 145 22.06 1.31 1.42
N PHE A 146 20.77 1.54 1.68
CA PHE A 146 20.12 0.99 2.86
C PHE A 146 20.16 -0.54 2.78
N VAL A 147 21.14 -1.14 3.46
CA VAL A 147 21.15 -2.56 3.77
C VAL A 147 20.18 -2.70 4.94
N GLY A 148 19.04 -3.36 4.72
CA GLY A 148 17.96 -3.45 5.69
C GLY A 148 18.35 -3.98 7.07
N TRP A 149 17.41 -3.92 8.02
CA TRP A 149 17.58 -4.46 9.38
C TRP A 149 17.37 -5.97 9.43
#